data_AF-A0A329WN87-F1
#
_entry.id   AF-A0A329WN87-F1
#
_cell.length_a   1.000
_cell.length_b   1.000
_cell.length_c   1.000
_cell.angle_alpha   90.00
_cell.angle_beta   90.00
_cell.angle_gamma   90.00
#
_symmetry.space_group_name_H-M   'P 1'
#
loop_
_entity.id
_entity.type
_entity.pdbx_description
1 polymer ?
#
loop_
_entity_poly.entity_id
_entity_poly.type
_entity_poly.pdbx_seq_one_letter_code
_entity_poly.pdbx_strand_id
1 'polypeptide(L)'
;MTQIVSGLAIYNQMLREKPELLDALFEGYYYATAERSSSKLPCTSYKIPIFSKMSGRVSSMCLGAYMRAAAKLQGLALPDALDAGLHAFYEICNRPEFRLEFMLELGEILFLNNYMF
;
A
#
# COMPACT_ATOMS: atom_id res chain seq x y z
N MET A 1 13.87 -0.74 15.99
CA MET A 1 12.65 -1.55 16.17
C MET A 1 12.04 -1.79 14.82
N THR A 2 11.90 -3.06 14.46
CA THR A 2 11.32 -3.49 13.17
C THR A 2 9.87 -3.88 13.40
N GLN A 3 8.99 -3.44 12.50
CA GLN A 3 7.57 -3.77 12.54
C GLN A 3 7.16 -4.33 11.19
N ILE A 4 6.41 -5.41 11.19
CA ILE A 4 5.80 -5.99 10.00
C ILE A 4 4.33 -6.32 10.26
N VAL A 5 3.53 -6.34 9.19
CA VAL A 5 2.11 -6.68 9.20
C VAL A 5 1.79 -7.63 8.04
N SER A 6 0.73 -8.42 8.18
CA SER A 6 0.17 -9.22 7.07
C SER A 6 -0.86 -8.39 6.30
N GLY A 7 -0.55 -8.01 5.06
CA GLY A 7 -1.48 -7.35 4.14
C GLY A 7 -2.80 -8.09 3.89
N LEU A 8 -2.85 -9.42 4.01
CA LEU A 8 -4.04 -10.27 3.92
C LEU A 8 -4.88 -10.12 5.17
N ALA A 9 -4.23 -10.06 6.35
CA ALA A 9 -4.92 -9.73 7.59
C ALA A 9 -5.53 -8.32 7.52
N ILE A 10 -4.79 -7.34 6.96
CA ILE A 10 -5.32 -5.99 6.73
C ILE A 10 -6.47 -6.01 5.71
N TYR A 11 -6.33 -6.70 4.58
CA TYR A 11 -7.39 -6.86 3.58
C TYR A 11 -8.67 -7.44 4.21
N ASN A 12 -8.54 -8.51 4.98
CA ASN A 12 -9.66 -9.15 5.66
C ASN A 12 -10.32 -8.22 6.69
N GLN A 13 -9.53 -7.39 7.38
CA GLN A 13 -10.09 -6.40 8.30
C GLN A 13 -10.81 -5.27 7.56
N MET A 14 -10.24 -4.76 6.47
CA MET A 14 -10.90 -3.76 5.62
C MET A 14 -12.20 -4.32 5.02
N LEU A 15 -12.21 -5.58 4.59
CA LEU A 15 -13.43 -6.23 4.09
C LEU A 15 -14.53 -6.31 5.15
N ARG A 16 -14.17 -6.41 6.44
CA ARG A 16 -15.14 -6.41 7.55
C ARG A 16 -15.61 -5.03 7.96
N GLU A 17 -14.71 -4.05 8.05
CA GLU A 17 -15.01 -2.74 8.65
C GLU A 17 -15.28 -1.62 7.65
N LYS A 18 -14.66 -1.69 6.47
CA LYS A 18 -14.61 -0.63 5.45
C LYS A 18 -14.71 -1.20 4.02
N PRO A 19 -15.63 -2.15 3.72
CA PRO A 19 -15.69 -2.77 2.40
C PRO A 19 -15.91 -1.75 1.26
N GLU A 20 -16.56 -0.63 1.54
CA GLU A 20 -16.82 0.47 0.59
C GLU A 20 -15.55 1.17 0.08
N LEU A 21 -14.43 1.06 0.79
CA LEU A 21 -13.15 1.66 0.40
C LEU A 21 -12.29 0.71 -0.45
N LEU A 22 -12.64 -0.58 -0.53
CA LEU A 22 -11.82 -1.58 -1.20
C LEU A 22 -11.73 -1.34 -2.71
N ASP A 23 -12.81 -0.88 -3.34
CA ASP A 23 -12.83 -0.66 -4.81
C ASP A 23 -11.76 0.35 -5.23
N ALA A 24 -11.60 1.44 -4.47
CA ALA A 24 -10.55 2.44 -4.74
C ALA A 24 -9.13 1.86 -4.55
N LEU A 25 -8.95 0.93 -3.60
CA LEU A 25 -7.68 0.26 -3.35
C LEU A 25 -7.35 -0.83 -4.39
N PHE A 26 -8.36 -1.42 -5.02
CA PHE A 26 -8.21 -2.29 -6.20
C PHE A 26 -8.00 -1.51 -7.50
N GLU A 27 -8.52 -0.29 -7.60
CA GLU A 27 -8.28 0.61 -8.74
C GLU A 27 -6.86 1.19 -8.70
N GLY A 28 -6.43 1.68 -7.54
CA GLY A 28 -5.09 2.22 -7.33
C GLY A 28 -4.86 3.61 -7.93
N TYR A 29 -3.58 3.95 -8.09
CA TYR A 29 -3.15 5.23 -8.65
C TYR A 29 -1.80 5.14 -9.33
N TYR A 30 -1.44 6.17 -10.10
CA TYR A 30 -0.12 6.28 -10.70
C TYR A 30 0.97 6.41 -9.63
N TYR A 31 2.16 5.89 -9.88
CA TYR A 31 3.32 6.07 -9.00
C TYR A 31 4.30 7.07 -9.60
N ALA A 32 4.84 7.92 -8.74
CA ALA A 32 6.06 8.68 -9.01
C ALA A 32 7.15 8.21 -8.06
N THR A 33 8.28 7.78 -8.61
CA THR A 33 9.44 7.34 -7.85
C THR A 33 10.60 8.32 -8.05
N ALA A 34 11.57 8.31 -7.14
CA ALA A 34 12.72 9.21 -7.22
C ALA A 34 13.53 8.99 -8.51
N GLU A 35 13.65 7.73 -8.95
CA GLU A 35 14.38 7.34 -10.16
C GLU A 35 13.73 7.88 -11.44
N ARG A 36 12.41 8.11 -11.42
CA ARG A 36 11.67 8.64 -12.57
C ARG A 36 11.58 10.16 -12.59
N SER A 37 11.95 10.84 -11.52
CA SER A 37 11.75 12.28 -11.34
C SER A 37 12.37 13.16 -12.45
N SER A 38 13.51 12.74 -13.01
CA SER A 38 14.22 13.42 -14.11
C SER A 38 13.87 12.91 -15.50
N SER A 39 12.97 11.92 -15.60
CA SER A 39 12.59 11.31 -16.88
C SER A 39 11.50 12.10 -17.60
N LYS A 40 11.33 11.83 -18.89
CA LYS A 40 10.21 12.37 -19.68
C LYS A 40 8.83 11.88 -19.20
N LEU A 41 8.79 10.81 -18.41
CA LEU A 41 7.58 10.19 -17.88
C LEU A 41 7.72 10.02 -16.35
N PRO A 42 7.55 11.11 -15.59
CA PRO A 42 7.83 11.10 -14.15
C PRO A 42 6.84 10.26 -13.33
N CYS A 43 5.71 9.87 -13.94
CA CYS A 43 4.73 8.94 -13.38
C CYS A 43 4.68 7.63 -14.18
N THR A 44 4.14 6.57 -13.60
CA THR A 44 3.75 5.36 -14.34
C THR A 44 2.68 5.67 -15.37
N SER A 45 2.65 4.93 -16.48
CA SER A 45 1.62 5.07 -17.52
C SER A 45 0.31 4.36 -17.16
N TYR A 46 0.31 3.58 -16.09
CA TYR A 46 -0.83 2.82 -15.57
C TYR A 46 -0.95 3.01 -14.06
N LYS A 47 -2.16 2.78 -13.55
CA LYS A 47 -2.44 2.77 -12.11
C LYS A 47 -1.91 1.49 -11.49
N ILE A 48 -1.31 1.60 -10.32
CA ILE A 48 -0.85 0.47 -9.52
C ILE A 48 -1.77 0.38 -8.29
N PRO A 49 -2.43 -0.77 -8.06
CA PRO A 49 -3.34 -0.91 -6.94
C PRO A 49 -2.63 -1.32 -5.65
N ILE A 50 -3.31 -1.09 -4.53
CA ILE A 50 -2.85 -1.53 -3.21
C ILE A 50 -3.17 -3.02 -3.04
N PHE A 51 -4.36 -3.44 -3.46
CA PHE A 51 -4.74 -4.84 -3.52
C PHE A 51 -4.88 -5.31 -4.95
N SER A 52 -4.50 -6.55 -5.24
CA SER A 52 -4.80 -7.20 -6.51
C SER A 52 -5.40 -8.56 -6.25
N LYS A 53 -6.31 -9.01 -7.14
CA LYS A 53 -6.91 -10.33 -7.06
C LYS A 53 -6.71 -11.06 -8.38
N MET A 54 -6.05 -12.22 -8.33
CA MET A 54 -5.84 -13.07 -9.50
C MET A 54 -6.04 -14.53 -9.11
N SER A 55 -6.84 -15.26 -9.88
CA SER A 55 -7.13 -16.68 -9.64
C SER A 55 -7.59 -16.98 -8.21
N GLY A 56 -8.44 -16.11 -7.65
CA GLY A 56 -8.98 -16.23 -6.29
C GLY A 56 -8.02 -15.84 -5.17
N ARG A 57 -6.76 -15.48 -5.46
CA ARG A 57 -5.76 -15.05 -4.46
C ARG A 57 -5.64 -13.54 -4.45
N VAL A 58 -5.56 -12.97 -3.25
CA VAL A 58 -5.30 -11.55 -3.03
C VAL A 58 -3.82 -11.34 -2.77
N SER A 59 -3.25 -10.28 -3.32
CA SER A 59 -1.91 -9.77 -3.00
C SER A 59 -2.03 -8.32 -2.55
N SER A 60 -1.08 -7.86 -1.73
CA SER A 60 -1.04 -6.49 -1.21
C SER A 60 0.32 -5.86 -1.43
N MET A 61 0.33 -4.60 -1.91
CA MET A 61 1.52 -3.75 -2.01
C MET A 61 1.11 -2.30 -1.76
N CYS A 62 1.40 -1.78 -0.56
CA CYS A 62 1.05 -0.41 -0.20
C CYS A 62 2.25 0.55 -0.30
N LEU A 63 2.31 1.32 -1.40
CA LEU A 63 3.29 2.40 -1.59
C LEU A 63 2.58 3.75 -1.77
N GLY A 64 1.70 4.10 -0.81
CA GLY A 64 0.88 5.31 -0.86
C GLY A 64 1.68 6.61 -1.02
N ALA A 65 2.95 6.65 -0.56
CA ALA A 65 3.83 7.79 -0.79
C ALA A 65 4.08 8.06 -2.28
N TYR A 66 4.22 7.03 -3.11
CA TYR A 66 4.40 7.18 -4.56
C TYR A 66 3.12 7.65 -5.26
N MET A 67 1.95 7.24 -4.76
CA MET A 67 0.66 7.75 -5.23
C MET A 67 0.52 9.24 -4.93
N ARG A 68 0.79 9.65 -3.69
CA ARG A 68 0.75 11.07 -3.29
C ARG A 68 1.75 11.92 -4.07
N ALA A 69 2.94 11.40 -4.32
CA ALA A 69 3.95 12.07 -5.14
C ALA A 69 3.46 12.28 -6.59
N ALA A 70 2.82 11.26 -7.19
CA ALA A 70 2.25 11.38 -8.53
C ALA A 70 1.14 12.44 -8.60
N ALA A 71 0.22 12.44 -7.63
CA ALA A 71 -0.85 13.44 -7.54
C ALA A 71 -0.26 14.86 -7.43
N LYS A 72 0.74 15.04 -6.55
CA LYS A 72 1.45 16.32 -6.38
C LYS A 72 2.11 16.80 -7.68
N LEU A 73 2.78 15.92 -8.43
CA LEU A 73 3.41 16.27 -9.72
C LEU A 73 2.38 16.67 -10.78
N GLN A 74 1.17 16.14 -10.70
CA GLN A 74 0.05 16.49 -11.57
C GLN A 74 -0.69 17.77 -11.11
N GLY A 75 -0.34 18.35 -9.96
CA GLY A 75 -1.06 19.47 -9.36
C GLY A 75 -2.44 19.09 -8.83
N LEU A 76 -2.66 17.80 -8.54
CA LEU A 76 -3.94 17.24 -8.11
C LEU A 76 -3.84 16.69 -6.67
N ALA A 77 -4.99 16.55 -6.02
CA ALA A 77 -5.12 15.71 -4.83
C ALA A 77 -5.35 14.25 -5.24
N LEU A 78 -5.15 13.32 -4.31
CA LEU A 78 -5.65 11.95 -4.51
C LEU A 78 -7.18 11.97 -4.57
N PRO A 79 -7.82 11.09 -5.33
CA PRO A 79 -9.26 10.87 -5.24
C PRO A 79 -9.67 10.57 -3.80
N ASP A 80 -10.75 11.20 -3.32
CA ASP A 80 -11.17 11.13 -1.90
C ASP A 80 -11.32 9.70 -1.38
N ALA A 81 -11.91 8.81 -2.19
CA ALA A 81 -12.09 7.40 -1.82
C ALA A 81 -10.75 6.65 -1.65
N LEU A 82 -9.76 6.98 -2.49
CA LEU A 82 -8.43 6.38 -2.38
C LEU A 82 -7.68 6.94 -1.17
N ASP A 83 -7.78 8.25 -0.91
CA ASP A 83 -7.13 8.84 0.26
C ASP A 83 -7.72 8.29 1.57
N ALA A 84 -9.05 8.19 1.65
CA ALA A 84 -9.75 7.56 2.75
C ALA A 84 -9.38 6.07 2.90
N GLY A 85 -9.28 5.34 1.78
CA GLY A 85 -8.85 3.94 1.77
C GLY A 85 -7.41 3.76 2.28
N LEU A 86 -6.48 4.61 1.85
CA LEU A 86 -5.10 4.60 2.35
C LEU A 86 -5.06 4.94 3.85
N HIS A 87 -5.86 5.91 4.29
CA HIS A 87 -5.94 6.26 5.70
C HIS A 87 -6.43 5.08 6.54
N ALA A 88 -7.52 4.42 6.13
CA ALA A 88 -8.05 3.23 6.80
C ALA A 88 -7.04 2.06 6.79
N PHE A 89 -6.37 1.83 5.66
CA PHE A 89 -5.33 0.80 5.56
C PHE A 89 -4.22 1.04 6.59
N TYR A 90 -3.68 2.26 6.67
CA TYR A 90 -2.61 2.59 7.61
C TYR A 90 -3.08 2.61 9.06
N GLU A 91 -4.33 2.98 9.33
CA GLU A 91 -4.91 2.91 10.67
C GLU A 91 -4.92 1.46 11.17
N ILE A 92 -5.44 0.52 10.37
CA ILE A 92 -5.45 -0.92 10.72
C ILE A 92 -4.02 -1.47 10.86
N CYS A 93 -3.10 -1.10 9.96
CA CYS A 93 -1.67 -1.47 10.08
C CYS A 93 -1.07 -1.03 11.42
N ASN A 94 -1.56 0.07 11.99
CA ASN A 94 -1.08 0.63 13.25
C ASN A 94 -1.84 0.12 14.49
N ARG A 95 -2.71 -0.88 14.34
CA ARG A 95 -3.31 -1.51 15.51
C ARG A 95 -2.38 -2.59 16.08
N PRO A 96 -2.19 -2.65 17.42
CA PRO A 96 -1.26 -3.59 18.05
C PRO A 96 -1.47 -5.06 17.64
N GLU A 97 -2.71 -5.49 17.45
CA GLU A 97 -3.06 -6.87 17.11
C GLU A 97 -2.62 -7.32 15.71
N PHE A 98 -2.28 -6.39 14.80
CA PHE A 98 -1.77 -6.71 13.46
C PHE A 98 -0.26 -6.60 13.33
N ARG A 99 0.41 -5.98 14.31
CA ARG A 99 1.85 -5.71 14.26
C ARG A 99 2.63 -6.83 14.92
N LEU A 100 3.54 -7.42 14.16
CA LEU A 100 4.66 -8.16 14.75
C LEU A 100 5.83 -7.18 14.91
N GLU A 101 6.30 -7.04 16.14
CA GLU A 101 7.35 -6.11 16.53
C GLU A 101 8.52 -6.87 17.16
N PHE A 102 9.74 -6.59 16.67
CA PHE A 102 10.96 -7.23 17.16
C PHE A 102 12.19 -6.38 16.86
N MET A 103 13.31 -6.72 17.49
CA MET A 103 14.61 -6.15 17.20
C MET A 103 15.44 -7.16 16.40
N LEU A 104 16.10 -6.68 15.35
CA LEU A 104 17.14 -7.44 14.66
C LEU A 104 18.47 -7.12 15.34
N GLU A 105 19.19 -8.17 15.73
CA GLU A 105 20.53 -8.09 16.27
C GLU A 105 21.59 -8.11 15.15
N LEU A 106 22.82 -7.75 15.49
CA LEU A 106 23.94 -7.74 14.54
C LEU A 106 24.13 -9.15 13.95
N GLY A 107 24.01 -9.25 12.62
CA GLY A 107 24.16 -10.52 11.89
C GLY A 107 22.84 -11.25 11.61
N GLU A 108 21.70 -10.77 12.11
CA GLU A 108 20.39 -11.32 11.78
C GLU A 108 19.85 -10.79 10.44
N ILE A 109 19.05 -11.62 9.76
CA ILE A 109 18.45 -11.32 8.45
C ILE A 109 16.97 -11.63 8.51
N LEU A 110 16.16 -10.70 8.00
CA LEU A 110 14.72 -10.88 7.81
C LEU A 110 14.42 -11.09 6.33
N PHE A 111 13.76 -12.22 6.02
CA PHE A 111 13.18 -12.46 4.70
C PHE A 111 11.68 -12.20 4.72
N LEU A 112 11.22 -11.41 3.74
CA LEU A 112 9.86 -10.90 3.65
C LEU A 112 9.26 -11.26 2.28
N ASN A 113 8.11 -11.92 2.26
CA ASN A 113 7.38 -12.23 1.03
C ASN A 113 6.54 -11.06 0.53
N ASN A 114 7.11 -10.22 -0.34
CA ASN A 114 6.46 -9.03 -0.89
C ASN A 114 5.31 -9.28 -1.90
N TYR A 115 4.75 -10.50 -1.96
CA TYR A 115 3.66 -10.86 -2.88
C TYR A 115 2.37 -11.26 -2.15
N MET A 116 2.44 -12.13 -1.13
CA MET A 116 1.28 -12.53 -0.30
C MET A 116 1.55 -12.18 1.15
N PHE A 117 1.51 -10.90 1.47
CA PHE A 117 1.35 -10.44 2.84
C PHE A 117 -0.10 -10.31 3.15
#